data_AF-A0A7Y5RKZ3-F1
#
_entry.id   AF-A0A7Y5RKZ3-F1
#
_cell.length_a   1.000
_cell.length_b   1.000
_cell.length_c   1.000
_cell.angle_alpha   90.00
_cell.angle_beta   90.00
_cell.angle_gamma   90.00
#
_symmetry.space_group_name_H-M   'P 1'
#
loop_
_entity.id
_entity.type
_entity.pdbx_description
1 polymer ?
#
loop_
_entity_poly.entity_id
_entity_poly.type
_entity_poly.pdbx_seq_one_letter_code
_entity_poly.pdbx_strand_id
1 'polypeptide(L)'
;MRSMAEGTLLERMQIEIVEASPERLVATMPVAGNTQPYGLLHGGASVVLAESLGSIGAQIHAGPGRVAVGLDINATHHRAARTGVVTGTATLL
;
A
#
# COMPACT_ATOMS: atom_id res chain seq x y z
N MET A 1 -6.41 -12.70 -18.62
CA MET A 1 -6.83 -11.45 -17.95
C MET A 1 -5.68 -11.05 -17.06
N ARG A 2 -5.06 -9.88 -17.26
CA ARG A 2 -3.95 -9.44 -16.40
C ARG A 2 -4.48 -9.19 -14.99
N SER A 3 -3.68 -9.52 -13.97
CA SER A 3 -4.04 -9.16 -12.60
C SER A 3 -4.03 -7.63 -12.46
N MET A 4 -4.78 -7.07 -11.51
CA MET A 4 -4.75 -5.63 -11.22
C MET A 4 -3.34 -5.13 -10.85
N ALA A 5 -2.45 -6.02 -10.42
CA ALA A 5 -1.09 -5.67 -10.02
C ALA A 5 -0.09 -5.71 -11.19
N GLU A 6 -0.34 -6.48 -12.24
CA GLU A 6 0.62 -6.74 -13.33
C GLU A 6 1.03 -5.44 -14.05
N GLY A 7 2.33 -5.15 -14.07
CA GLY A 7 2.93 -3.94 -14.64
C GLY A 7 2.79 -2.69 -13.77
N THR A 8 2.16 -2.77 -12.59
CA THR A 8 1.90 -1.62 -11.71
C THR A 8 2.96 -1.47 -10.62
N LEU A 9 2.79 -0.47 -9.75
CA LEU A 9 3.68 -0.28 -8.62
C LEU A 9 3.50 -1.36 -7.53
N LEU A 10 2.29 -1.90 -7.39
CA LEU A 10 1.98 -3.00 -6.47
C LEU A 10 2.90 -4.21 -6.73
N GLU A 11 3.02 -4.62 -8.00
CA GLU A 11 3.91 -5.73 -8.38
C GLU A 11 5.38 -5.38 -8.18
N ARG A 12 5.82 -4.19 -8.62
CA ARG A 12 7.22 -3.76 -8.47
C ARG A 12 7.70 -3.74 -7.02
N MET A 13 6.80 -3.39 -6.10
CA MET A 13 7.08 -3.31 -4.68
C MET A 13 6.71 -4.58 -3.91
N GLN A 14 6.18 -5.60 -4.60
CA GLN A 14 5.74 -6.87 -4.02
C GLN A 14 4.72 -6.66 -2.89
N ILE A 15 3.75 -5.77 -3.11
CA ILE A 15 2.64 -5.55 -2.19
C ILE A 15 1.62 -6.67 -2.38
N GLU A 16 1.32 -7.39 -1.31
CA GLU A 16 0.34 -8.47 -1.29
C GLU A 16 -0.86 -8.08 -0.42
N ILE A 17 -2.05 -8.09 -1.02
CA ILE A 17 -3.30 -7.86 -0.27
C ILE A 17 -3.65 -9.15 0.49
N VAL A 18 -3.73 -9.05 1.81
CA VAL A 18 -4.06 -10.15 2.73
C VAL A 18 -5.55 -10.15 3.06
N GLU A 19 -6.16 -8.97 3.15
CA GLU A 19 -7.58 -8.79 3.47
C GLU A 19 -8.12 -7.56 2.74
N ALA A 20 -9.31 -7.68 2.18
CA ALA A 20 -10.05 -6.56 1.58
C ALA A 20 -11.54 -6.71 1.83
N SER A 21 -12.05 -5.99 2.83
CA SER A 21 -13.47 -5.79 3.07
C SER A 21 -13.81 -4.29 3.02
N PRO A 22 -15.10 -3.91 3.01
CA PRO A 22 -15.46 -2.52 3.14
C PRO A 22 -14.92 -1.87 4.44
N GLU A 23 -14.76 -2.62 5.53
CA GLU A 23 -14.39 -2.07 6.83
C GLU A 23 -12.87 -2.05 7.05
N ARG A 24 -12.14 -3.00 6.45
CA ARG A 24 -10.73 -3.21 6.74
C ARG A 24 -9.96 -3.76 5.54
N LEU A 25 -8.80 -3.15 5.31
CA LEU A 25 -7.83 -3.54 4.29
C LEU A 25 -6.51 -3.87 4.98
N VAL A 26 -5.88 -4.99 4.60
CA VAL A 26 -4.56 -5.39 5.10
C VAL A 26 -3.69 -5.80 3.93
N ALA A 27 -2.45 -5.32 3.91
CA ALA A 27 -1.45 -5.75 2.95
C ALA A 27 -0.06 -5.85 3.57
N THR A 28 0.79 -6.64 2.93
CA THR A 28 2.19 -6.80 3.31
C THR A 28 3.12 -6.32 2.20
N MET A 29 4.30 -5.83 2.56
CA MET A 29 5.34 -5.41 1.63
C MET A 29 6.72 -5.78 2.20
N PRO A 30 7.61 -6.43 1.44
CA PRO A 30 8.95 -6.72 1.92
C PRO A 30 9.76 -5.43 2.09
N VAL A 31 10.64 -5.39 3.08
CA VAL A 31 11.62 -4.30 3.21
C VAL A 31 12.70 -4.43 2.13
N ALA A 32 13.09 -5.67 1.80
CA ALA A 32 14.06 -5.94 0.74
C ALA A 32 13.56 -5.42 -0.61
N GLY A 33 14.42 -4.71 -1.35
CA GLY A 33 14.08 -4.05 -2.62
C GLY A 33 13.37 -2.70 -2.47
N ASN A 34 12.81 -2.40 -1.29
CA ASN A 34 12.08 -1.16 -1.00
C ASN A 34 12.86 -0.23 -0.05
N THR A 35 14.19 -0.39 0.03
CA THR A 35 15.06 0.39 0.91
C THR A 35 15.56 1.69 0.27
N GLN A 36 15.80 2.70 1.10
CA GLN A 36 16.59 3.88 0.74
C GLN A 36 18.12 3.58 0.83
N PRO A 37 19.01 4.42 0.28
CA PRO A 37 20.45 4.12 0.13
C PRO A 37 21.22 3.75 1.41
N TYR A 38 20.70 4.09 2.59
CA TYR A 38 21.25 3.76 3.91
C TYR A 38 20.73 2.41 4.46
N GLY A 39 20.04 1.61 3.65
CA GLY A 39 19.57 0.27 4.04
C GLY A 39 18.38 0.25 5.00
N LEU A 40 17.66 1.36 5.12
CA LEU A 40 16.38 1.43 5.83
C LEU A 40 15.23 1.31 4.83
N LEU A 41 14.06 0.86 5.25
CA LEU A 41 12.83 1.01 4.45
C LEU A 41 12.67 2.47 4.01
N HIS A 42 12.45 2.68 2.71
CA HIS A 42 12.25 4.03 2.16
C HIS A 42 10.93 4.61 2.71
N GLY A 43 10.93 5.85 3.21
CA GLY A 43 9.71 6.48 3.74
C GLY A 43 8.57 6.52 2.72
N GLY A 44 8.91 6.89 1.48
CA GLY A 44 8.00 6.80 0.33
C GLY A 44 7.47 5.39 0.04
N ALA A 45 8.20 4.31 0.35
CA ALA A 45 7.67 2.95 0.20
C ALA A 45 6.52 2.68 1.19
N SER A 46 6.65 3.17 2.43
CA SER A 46 5.55 3.14 3.40
C SER A 46 4.34 3.94 2.90
N VAL A 47 4.56 5.08 2.27
CA VAL A 47 3.48 5.90 1.68
C VAL A 47 2.82 5.17 0.51
N VAL A 48 3.58 4.49 -0.36
CA VAL A 48 2.98 3.68 -1.44
C VAL A 48 2.10 2.56 -0.87
N LEU A 49 2.53 1.87 0.18
CA LEU A 49 1.72 0.85 0.84
C LEU A 49 0.42 1.46 1.41
N ALA A 50 0.52 2.62 2.07
CA ALA A 50 -0.63 3.33 2.63
C ALA A 50 -1.61 3.81 1.53
N GLU A 51 -1.10 4.48 0.50
CA GLU A 51 -1.89 4.98 -0.64
C GLU A 51 -2.57 3.84 -1.40
N SER A 52 -1.89 2.70 -1.55
CA SER A 52 -2.45 1.50 -2.20
C SER A 52 -3.68 0.99 -1.43
N LEU A 53 -3.55 0.84 -0.11
CA LEU A 53 -4.64 0.39 0.76
C LEU A 53 -5.80 1.40 0.76
N GLY A 54 -5.50 2.69 0.90
CA GLY A 54 -6.50 3.76 0.87
C GLY A 54 -7.26 3.82 -0.46
N SER A 55 -6.55 3.73 -1.59
CA SER A 55 -7.14 3.75 -2.92
C SER A 55 -8.01 2.53 -3.20
N ILE A 56 -7.57 1.33 -2.81
CA ILE A 56 -8.38 0.12 -2.93
C ILE A 56 -9.65 0.24 -2.07
N GLY A 57 -9.53 0.70 -0.82
CA GLY A 57 -10.68 0.95 0.05
C GLY A 57 -11.66 1.97 -0.55
N ALA A 58 -11.15 3.09 -1.07
CA ALA A 58 -11.97 4.10 -1.74
C ALA A 58 -12.67 3.54 -2.99
N GLN A 59 -11.99 2.73 -3.80
CA GLN A 59 -12.57 2.12 -4.99
C GLN A 59 -13.67 1.10 -4.65
N ILE A 60 -13.52 0.33 -3.56
CA ILE A 60 -14.57 -0.56 -3.04
C ILE A 60 -15.83 0.25 -2.70
N HIS A 61 -15.69 1.42 -2.07
CA HIS A 61 -16.81 2.29 -1.70
C HIS A 61 -17.43 3.05 -2.86
N ALA A 62 -16.59 3.44 -3.83
CA ALA A 62 -17.07 4.14 -5.03
C ALA A 62 -18.08 3.27 -5.80
N GLY A 63 -17.87 1.96 -5.83
CA GLY A 63 -18.71 1.01 -6.53
C GLY A 63 -18.52 1.04 -8.06
N PRO A 64 -19.33 0.28 -8.80
CA PRO A 64 -19.18 0.13 -10.24
C PRO A 64 -19.44 1.44 -10.99
N GLY A 65 -18.71 1.65 -12.10
CA GLY A 65 -18.86 2.83 -12.96
C GLY A 65 -18.26 4.12 -12.40
N ARG A 66 -17.54 4.06 -11.27
CA ARG A 66 -16.85 5.19 -10.66
C ARG A 66 -15.37 4.88 -10.48
N VAL A 67 -14.55 5.93 -10.47
CA VAL A 67 -13.11 5.83 -10.27
C VAL A 67 -12.74 6.71 -9.08
N ALA A 68 -12.07 6.11 -8.09
CA ALA A 68 -11.46 6.84 -6.99
C ALA A 68 -10.03 7.24 -7.37
N VAL A 69 -9.63 8.47 -7.03
CA VAL A 69 -8.26 8.96 -7.21
C VAL A 69 -7.78 9.60 -5.91
N GLY A 70 -6.52 9.34 -5.56
CA GLY A 70 -5.87 9.98 -4.42
C GLY A 70 -5.81 11.49 -4.62
N LEU A 71 -6.09 12.23 -3.55
CA LEU A 71 -6.06 13.71 -3.56
C LEU A 71 -4.89 14.24 -2.74
N ASP A 72 -4.76 13.76 -1.50
CA ASP A 72 -3.72 14.16 -0.56
C ASP A 72 -3.35 12.96 0.31
N ILE A 73 -2.06 12.86 0.67
CA ILE A 73 -1.56 11.87 1.62
C ILE A 73 -0.47 12.50 2.48
N ASN A 74 -0.52 12.23 3.77
CA ASN A 74 0.52 12.58 4.72
C ASN A 74 0.92 11.36 5.55
N ALA A 75 2.16 11.35 6.03
CA ALA A 75 2.69 10.27 6.85
C ALA A 75 3.72 10.79 7.85
N THR A 76 3.74 10.21 9.04
CA THR A 76 4.83 10.37 10.01
C THR A 76 5.60 9.06 10.13
N HIS A 77 6.92 9.12 9.99
CA HIS A 77 7.78 7.95 10.09
C HIS A 77 8.31 7.78 11.52
N HIS A 78 7.64 6.96 12.32
CA HIS A 78 7.98 6.79 13.74
C HIS A 78 9.20 5.89 14.01
N ARG A 79 9.39 4.84 13.21
CA ARG A 79 10.43 3.82 13.44
C ARG A 79 10.98 3.29 12.12
N ALA A 80 12.29 3.12 12.06
CA ALA A 80 12.97 2.51 10.92
C ALA A 80 12.84 0.97 10.92
N ALA A 81 12.71 0.40 9.73
CA ALA A 81 12.82 -1.05 9.46
C ALA A 81 14.02 -1.31 8.54
N ARG A 82 14.71 -2.45 8.73
CA ARG A 82 15.91 -2.84 7.94
C ARG A 82 15.73 -4.13 7.16
N THR A 83 14.91 -5.04 7.68
CA THR A 83 14.69 -6.37 7.13
C THR A 83 13.26 -6.81 7.41
N GLY A 84 12.86 -7.94 6.83
CA GLY A 84 11.55 -8.55 7.04
C GLY A 84 10.47 -7.94 6.15
N VAL A 85 9.24 -8.01 6.65
CA VAL A 85 8.02 -7.60 5.96
C VAL A 85 7.32 -6.56 6.84
N VAL A 86 6.84 -5.48 6.23
CA VAL A 86 5.96 -4.52 6.89
C VAL A 86 4.51 -4.83 6.54
N THR A 87 3.61 -4.57 7.49
CA THR A 87 2.17 -4.76 7.33
C THR A 87 1.49 -3.41 7.41
N GLY A 88 0.73 -3.06 6.37
CA GLY A 88 -0.17 -1.94 6.37
C GLY A 88 -1.58 -2.41 6.74
N THR A 89 -2.27 -1.63 7.57
CA THR A 89 -3.70 -1.81 7.85
C THR A 89 -4.38 -0.48 7.64
N ALA A 90 -5.42 -0.47 6.82
CA ALA A 90 -6.30 0.67 6.64
C ALA A 90 -7.70 0.30 7.12
N THR A 91 -8.29 1.21 7.89
CA THR A 91 -9.68 1.16 8.31
C THR A 91 -10.35 2.43 7.80
N LEU A 92 -11.60 2.32 7.37
CA LEU A 92 -12.36 3.49 7.00
C LEU A 92 -12.91 4.17 8.25
N LEU A 93 -12.92 5.50 8.19
CA LEU A 93 -13.47 6.39 9.22
C LEU A 93 -14.77 7.00 8.71
#